data_AF-A0A6V7VNW7-F1
#
_entry.id   AF-A0A6V7VNW7-F1
#
_cell.length_a   1.000
_cell.length_b   1.000
_cell.length_c   1.000
_cell.angle_alpha   90.00
_cell.angle_beta   90.00
_cell.angle_gamma   90.00
#
_symmetry.space_group_name_H-M   'P 1'
#
loop_
_entity.id
_entity.type
_entity.pdbx_description
1 polymer ?
#
loop_
_entity_poly.entity_id
_entity_poly.type
_entity_poly.pdbx_seq_one_letter_code
_entity_poly.pdbx_strand_id
1 'polypeptide(L)'
;MIMGLNLLQFQPFLSLLLFNVNKMKIKNWLAQNLMMFTVLHTNQKLGLLCSVLEHGNLELAKPLFERLPEIYPFGVSRRIAMAVSNIIGYKIEPFYREKYSHYRDNSSFRMKESWERFTCLPQITKDWNSLFNDACNIAFQLGPYIGARHEVSIKLIRLLNLFYDDVEAQSLAERENFLNIIVDLCDSVLVPAASLLDSNFVYCEELWQILGRLPYQERYRIYHRWRTIHTQRCWELSLQRGKVWE
;
A
#
# COMPACT_ATOMS: atom_id res chain seq x y z
N MET A 1 -40.50 -17.78 35.07
CA MET A 1 -40.47 -19.23 34.81
C MET A 1 -40.15 -19.42 33.34
N ILE A 2 -38.88 -19.74 33.07
CA ILE A 2 -38.29 -20.46 31.93
C ILE A 2 -39.00 -20.35 30.56
N MET A 3 -38.30 -19.76 29.57
CA MET A 3 -37.98 -20.48 28.34
C MET A 3 -36.74 -19.85 27.68
N GLY A 4 -35.61 -20.53 27.86
CA GLY A 4 -34.39 -20.28 27.10
C GLY A 4 -34.62 -20.68 25.65
N LEU A 5 -34.52 -19.70 24.75
CA LEU A 5 -34.42 -19.95 23.32
C LEU A 5 -32.94 -20.12 22.97
N ASN A 6 -32.63 -21.35 22.58
CA ASN A 6 -31.31 -21.88 22.29
C ASN A 6 -30.52 -21.04 21.27
N LEU A 7 -29.40 -20.46 21.74
CA LEU A 7 -28.32 -19.88 20.91
C LEU A 7 -27.60 -20.92 20.01
N LEU A 8 -28.02 -22.20 20.04
CA LEU A 8 -27.43 -23.31 19.29
C LEU A 8 -28.04 -23.54 17.89
N GLN A 9 -29.16 -22.91 17.54
CA GLN A 9 -29.80 -23.12 16.22
C GLN A 9 -29.34 -22.15 15.11
N PHE A 10 -28.60 -21.09 15.44
CA PHE A 10 -28.06 -20.14 14.45
C PHE A 10 -26.60 -20.43 14.02
N GLN A 11 -25.91 -21.31 14.73
CA GLN A 11 -24.53 -21.72 14.42
C GLN A 11 -24.33 -22.38 13.04
N PRO A 12 -25.23 -23.27 12.54
CA PRO A 12 -25.01 -23.93 11.25
C PRO A 12 -25.14 -22.96 10.08
N PHE A 13 -26.09 -22.03 10.13
CA PHE A 13 -26.35 -21.06 9.06
C PHE A 13 -25.24 -20.00 8.95
N LEU A 14 -24.71 -19.51 10.08
CA LEU A 14 -23.54 -18.64 10.07
C LEU A 14 -22.31 -19.35 9.52
N SER A 15 -22.11 -20.64 9.87
CA SER A 15 -20.98 -21.43 9.36
C SER A 15 -21.06 -21.69 7.85
N LEU A 16 -22.26 -21.94 7.32
CA LEU A 16 -22.51 -22.15 5.88
C LEU A 16 -22.38 -20.86 5.07
N LEU A 17 -22.82 -19.72 5.61
CA LEU A 17 -22.64 -18.40 4.99
C LEU A 17 -21.17 -17.98 4.99
N LEU A 18 -20.45 -18.14 6.11
CA LEU A 18 -19.01 -17.88 6.18
C LEU A 18 -18.22 -18.80 5.24
N PHE A 19 -18.63 -20.07 5.10
CA PHE A 19 -18.00 -21.02 4.18
C PHE A 19 -18.28 -20.68 2.71
N ASN A 20 -19.49 -20.22 2.37
CA ASN A 20 -19.83 -19.79 1.01
C ASN A 20 -19.18 -18.46 0.61
N VAL A 21 -19.10 -17.49 1.54
CA VAL A 21 -18.36 -16.24 1.32
C VAL A 21 -16.88 -16.54 1.12
N ASN A 22 -16.31 -17.47 1.90
CA ASN A 22 -14.93 -17.93 1.70
C ASN A 22 -14.76 -18.65 0.35
N LYS A 23 -15.69 -19.51 -0.07
CA LYS A 23 -15.65 -20.14 -1.41
C LYS A 23 -15.76 -19.13 -2.56
N MET A 24 -16.61 -18.12 -2.46
CA MET A 24 -16.69 -17.04 -3.46
C MET A 24 -15.41 -16.21 -3.48
N LYS A 25 -14.88 -15.83 -2.32
CA LYS A 25 -13.59 -15.13 -2.22
C LYS A 25 -12.44 -15.96 -2.81
N ILE A 26 -12.38 -17.25 -2.52
CA ILE A 26 -11.37 -18.18 -3.06
C ILE A 26 -11.53 -18.34 -4.58
N LYS A 27 -12.76 -18.48 -5.09
CA LYS A 27 -13.00 -18.57 -6.54
C LYS A 27 -12.63 -17.28 -7.27
N ASN A 28 -12.99 -16.12 -6.70
CA ASN A 28 -12.62 -14.81 -7.27
C ASN A 28 -11.11 -14.59 -7.20
N TRP A 29 -10.46 -14.99 -6.11
CA TRP A 29 -9.00 -14.95 -5.95
C TRP A 29 -8.29 -15.87 -6.95
N LEU A 30 -8.79 -17.09 -7.16
CA LEU A 30 -8.28 -18.03 -8.16
C LEU A 30 -8.47 -17.50 -9.58
N ALA A 31 -9.64 -16.94 -9.89
CA ALA A 31 -9.93 -16.36 -11.21
C ALA A 31 -9.06 -15.14 -11.51
N GLN A 32 -8.88 -14.24 -10.54
CA GLN A 32 -7.96 -13.10 -10.65
C GLN A 32 -6.51 -13.56 -10.83
N ASN A 33 -6.08 -14.58 -10.08
CA ASN A 33 -4.74 -15.13 -10.24
C ASN A 33 -4.54 -15.81 -11.60
N LEU A 34 -5.48 -16.63 -12.06
CA LEU A 34 -5.42 -17.27 -13.38
C LEU A 34 -5.39 -16.25 -14.51
N MET A 35 -6.27 -15.24 -14.45
CA MET A 35 -6.27 -14.15 -15.42
C MET A 35 -4.93 -13.39 -15.40
N MET A 36 -4.39 -13.09 -14.22
CA MET A 36 -3.08 -12.45 -14.07
C MET A 36 -1.93 -13.29 -14.64
N PHE A 37 -1.91 -14.60 -14.41
CA PHE A 37 -0.93 -15.50 -15.02
C PHE A 37 -1.04 -15.48 -16.55
N THR A 38 -2.25 -15.54 -17.10
CA THR A 38 -2.44 -15.49 -18.57
C THR A 38 -1.96 -14.17 -19.18
N VAL A 39 -2.15 -13.04 -18.51
CA VAL A 39 -1.70 -11.73 -19.01
C VAL A 39 -0.17 -11.59 -18.95
N LEU A 40 0.46 -12.08 -17.88
CA LEU A 40 1.92 -12.10 -17.78
C LEU A 40 2.57 -13.06 -18.79
N HIS A 41 1.92 -14.20 -19.07
CA HIS A 41 2.40 -15.17 -20.06
C HIS A 41 2.19 -14.71 -21.51
N THR A 42 1.19 -13.88 -21.78
CA THR A 42 0.93 -13.34 -23.13
C THR A 42 1.79 -12.11 -23.45
N ASN A 43 2.12 -11.29 -22.45
CA ASN A 43 2.94 -10.09 -22.64
C ASN A 43 4.34 -10.25 -22.04
N GLN A 44 5.30 -10.62 -22.91
CA GLN A 44 6.69 -10.84 -22.53
C GLN A 44 7.35 -9.63 -21.84
N LYS A 45 6.97 -8.39 -22.18
CA LYS A 45 7.51 -7.18 -21.55
C LYS A 45 7.09 -7.07 -20.08
N LEU A 46 5.83 -7.39 -19.78
CA LEU A 46 5.30 -7.41 -18.41
C LEU A 46 5.87 -8.60 -17.62
N GLY A 47 6.04 -9.76 -18.27
CA GLY A 47 6.73 -10.91 -17.69
C GLY A 47 8.17 -10.59 -17.29
N LEU A 48 8.93 -9.95 -18.19
CA LEU A 48 10.29 -9.49 -17.92
C LEU A 48 10.31 -8.49 -16.75
N LEU A 49 9.46 -7.47 -16.79
CA LEU A 49 9.37 -6.47 -15.71
C LEU A 49 9.05 -7.12 -14.35
N CYS A 50 8.08 -8.04 -14.31
CA CYS A 50 7.73 -8.78 -13.10
C CYS A 50 8.93 -9.56 -12.56
N SER A 51 9.65 -10.28 -13.43
CA SER A 51 10.83 -11.04 -13.03
C SER A 51 11.92 -10.13 -12.47
N VAL A 52 12.25 -9.01 -13.15
CA VAL A 52 13.31 -8.07 -12.72
C VAL A 52 12.99 -7.47 -11.35
N LEU A 53 11.73 -7.12 -11.10
CA LEU A 53 11.27 -6.59 -9.83
C LEU A 53 11.29 -7.64 -8.71
N GLU A 54 10.93 -8.89 -9.01
CA GLU A 54 11.06 -10.00 -8.04
C GLU A 54 12.53 -10.23 -7.64
N HIS A 55 13.49 -9.97 -8.52
CA HIS A 55 14.92 -10.02 -8.21
C HIS A 55 15.46 -8.78 -7.47
N GLY A 56 14.68 -7.69 -7.41
CA GLY A 56 15.01 -6.47 -6.65
C GLY A 56 15.76 -5.39 -7.42
N ASN A 57 16.02 -5.56 -8.73
CA ASN A 57 16.78 -4.60 -9.52
C ASN A 57 15.87 -3.51 -10.11
N LEU A 58 15.75 -2.38 -9.40
CA LEU A 58 14.95 -1.23 -9.85
C LEU A 58 15.60 -0.46 -11.00
N GLU A 59 16.92 -0.41 -11.08
CA GLU A 59 17.62 0.36 -12.12
C GLU A 59 17.33 -0.18 -13.52
N LEU A 60 17.30 -1.51 -13.66
CA LEU A 60 16.91 -2.15 -14.92
C LEU A 60 15.41 -2.00 -15.23
N ALA A 61 14.58 -1.79 -14.20
CA ALA A 61 13.14 -1.61 -14.36
C ALA A 61 12.76 -0.18 -14.80
N LYS A 62 13.53 0.86 -14.41
CA LYS A 62 13.29 2.27 -14.81
C LYS A 62 13.04 2.47 -16.32
N PRO A 63 13.92 2.03 -17.23
CA PRO A 63 13.69 2.22 -18.66
C PRO A 63 12.50 1.42 -19.20
N LEU A 64 12.08 0.35 -18.51
CA LEU A 64 10.87 -0.37 -18.85
C LEU A 64 9.61 0.40 -18.42
N PHE A 65 9.66 1.08 -17.27
CA PHE A 65 8.58 1.95 -16.82
C PHE A 65 8.40 3.18 -17.71
N GLU A 66 9.50 3.80 -18.16
CA GLU A 66 9.43 4.96 -19.08
C GLU A 66 8.76 4.63 -20.42
N ARG A 67 8.83 3.37 -20.86
CA ARG A 67 8.25 2.92 -22.13
C ARG A 67 6.79 2.48 -22.00
N LEU A 68 6.29 2.27 -20.79
CA LEU A 68 4.93 1.81 -20.54
C LEU A 68 4.06 3.02 -20.12
N PRO A 69 2.76 3.03 -20.45
CA PRO A 69 1.86 4.05 -19.95
C PRO A 69 1.86 4.09 -18.42
N GLU A 70 1.74 5.29 -17.86
CA GLU A 70 1.62 5.51 -16.41
C GLU A 70 0.49 4.63 -15.85
N ILE A 71 0.69 4.04 -14.65
CA ILE A 71 -0.34 3.25 -13.92
C ILE A 71 -0.66 1.87 -14.55
N TYR A 72 -0.49 1.67 -15.86
CA TYR A 72 -0.88 0.45 -16.58
C TYR A 72 -0.27 -0.86 -16.03
N PRO A 73 1.06 -0.97 -15.77
CA PRO A 73 1.66 -2.23 -15.33
C PRO A 73 1.13 -2.73 -13.99
N PHE A 74 0.74 -1.81 -13.13
CA PHE A 74 0.33 -2.09 -11.76
C PHE A 74 -1.12 -2.58 -11.67
N GLY A 75 -2.01 -1.99 -12.48
CA GLY A 75 -3.41 -2.42 -12.51
C GLY A 75 -3.65 -3.72 -13.26
N VAL A 76 -2.86 -3.97 -14.30
CA VAL A 76 -2.96 -5.22 -15.09
C VAL A 76 -2.42 -6.41 -14.31
N SER A 77 -1.38 -6.22 -13.50
CA SER A 77 -0.77 -7.29 -12.73
C SER A 77 -0.49 -6.86 -11.29
N ARG A 78 -1.29 -7.40 -10.38
CA ARG A 78 -1.08 -7.24 -8.94
C ARG A 78 0.29 -7.75 -8.49
N ARG A 79 0.87 -8.75 -9.17
CA ARG A 79 2.22 -9.24 -8.87
C ARG A 79 3.30 -8.17 -9.02
N ILE A 80 3.18 -7.31 -10.03
CA ILE A 80 4.12 -6.21 -10.26
C ILE A 80 4.00 -5.20 -9.13
N ALA A 81 2.77 -4.80 -8.77
CA ALA A 81 2.52 -3.89 -7.65
C ALA A 81 3.01 -4.47 -6.31
N MET A 82 2.82 -5.76 -6.09
CA MET A 82 3.36 -6.46 -4.92
C MET A 82 4.89 -6.45 -4.94
N ALA A 83 5.54 -6.79 -6.04
CA ALA A 83 7.01 -6.81 -6.13
C ALA A 83 7.62 -5.44 -5.81
N VAL A 84 7.07 -4.34 -6.37
CA VAL A 84 7.52 -2.98 -6.04
C VAL A 84 7.29 -2.65 -4.57
N SER A 85 6.09 -2.97 -4.03
CA SER A 85 5.78 -2.77 -2.62
C SER A 85 6.76 -3.54 -1.70
N ASN A 86 7.20 -4.73 -2.10
CA ASN A 86 8.20 -5.51 -1.36
C ASN A 86 9.56 -4.81 -1.32
N ILE A 87 9.96 -4.18 -2.42
CA ILE A 87 11.22 -3.43 -2.50
C ILE A 87 11.16 -2.22 -1.56
N ILE A 88 10.05 -1.47 -1.55
CA ILE A 88 9.83 -0.38 -0.58
C ILE A 88 9.94 -0.94 0.84
N GLY A 89 9.22 -2.03 1.14
CA GLY A 89 9.25 -2.69 2.45
C GLY A 89 10.66 -3.06 2.92
N TYR A 90 11.48 -3.62 2.01
CA TYR A 90 12.87 -3.96 2.31
C TYR A 90 13.72 -2.71 2.60
N LYS A 91 13.56 -1.64 1.81
CA LYS A 91 14.32 -0.39 2.01
C LYS A 91 14.01 0.29 3.35
N ILE A 92 12.73 0.33 3.73
CA ILE A 92 12.29 1.05 4.93
C ILE A 92 12.48 0.27 6.22
N GLU A 93 12.59 -1.06 6.18
CA GLU A 93 12.60 -1.88 7.40
C GLU A 93 13.70 -1.56 8.40
N PRO A 94 14.99 -1.52 8.04
CA PRO A 94 16.05 -1.29 9.02
C PRO A 94 15.84 0.05 9.73
N PHE A 95 15.47 1.09 8.97
CA PHE A 95 15.13 2.40 9.50
C PHE A 95 13.89 2.37 10.40
N TYR A 96 12.85 1.64 9.98
CA TYR A 96 11.64 1.44 10.78
C TYR A 96 11.94 0.73 12.10
N ARG A 97 12.78 -0.31 12.09
CA ARG A 97 13.14 -1.04 13.31
C ARG A 97 13.92 -0.16 14.28
N GLU A 98 14.88 0.60 13.77
CA GLU A 98 15.67 1.53 14.58
C GLU A 98 14.75 2.56 15.25
N LYS A 99 13.97 3.31 14.47
CA LYS A 99 13.15 4.42 15.01
C LYS A 99 11.92 3.96 15.77
N TYR A 100 11.24 2.91 15.34
CA TYR A 100 10.00 2.45 15.96
C TYR A 100 10.23 1.57 17.19
N SER A 101 11.37 0.85 17.29
CA SER A 101 11.73 0.11 18.50
C SER A 101 11.95 1.03 19.70
N HIS A 102 12.31 2.29 19.48
CA HIS A 102 12.43 3.31 20.53
C HIS A 102 11.08 3.91 20.94
N TYR A 103 10.05 3.84 20.09
CA TYR A 103 8.77 4.52 20.31
C TYR A 103 7.68 3.61 20.91
N ARG A 104 7.86 2.27 20.86
CA ARG A 104 6.89 1.32 21.43
C ARG A 104 7.59 0.10 22.02
N ASP A 105 7.59 -0.01 23.35
CA ASP A 105 7.97 -1.23 24.04
C ASP A 105 7.08 -2.39 23.57
N ASN A 106 7.70 -3.43 23.01
CA ASN A 106 7.13 -4.77 22.83
C ASN A 106 5.70 -4.83 22.27
N SER A 107 5.52 -4.61 20.96
CA SER A 107 4.36 -5.18 20.26
C SER A 107 4.82 -6.25 19.28
N SER A 108 4.31 -7.45 19.49
CA SER A 108 4.55 -8.74 18.86
C SER A 108 4.27 -8.82 17.35
N PHE A 109 4.20 -7.69 16.64
CA PHE A 109 3.96 -7.64 15.20
C PHE A 109 5.27 -7.87 14.43
N ARG A 110 5.85 -9.07 14.60
CA ARG A 110 6.91 -9.55 13.70
C ARG A 110 6.25 -9.91 12.37
N MET A 111 6.29 -8.97 11.45
CA MET A 111 5.91 -9.24 10.07
C MET A 111 6.85 -10.30 9.51
N LYS A 112 6.30 -11.36 8.92
CA LYS A 112 7.10 -12.46 8.37
C LYS A 112 7.99 -11.91 7.26
N GLU A 113 9.30 -11.92 7.49
CA GLU A 113 10.33 -11.47 6.55
C GLU A 113 10.25 -12.36 5.30
N SER A 114 9.52 -11.90 4.29
CA SER A 114 9.31 -12.57 3.01
C SER A 114 10.25 -12.01 1.95
N TRP A 115 11.44 -11.55 2.38
CA TRP A 115 12.34 -10.73 1.56
C TRP A 115 13.65 -11.45 1.21
N GLU A 116 13.78 -12.69 1.69
CA GLU A 116 14.90 -13.62 1.45
C GLU A 116 15.07 -14.02 -0.03
N ARG A 117 14.28 -13.45 -0.95
CA ARG A 117 14.28 -13.79 -2.38
C ARG A 117 14.96 -12.76 -3.27
N PHE A 118 15.38 -11.61 -2.74
CA PHE A 118 16.08 -10.62 -3.56
C PHE A 118 17.51 -11.08 -3.83
N THR A 119 17.83 -11.28 -5.12
CA THR A 119 19.20 -11.58 -5.56
C THR A 119 20.05 -10.31 -5.62
N CYS A 120 19.45 -9.17 -5.97
CA CYS A 120 20.06 -7.85 -5.91
C CYS A 120 19.46 -7.09 -4.74
N LEU A 121 20.25 -6.85 -3.69
CA LEU A 121 19.78 -6.16 -2.49
C LEU A 121 19.60 -4.66 -2.78
N PRO A 122 18.37 -4.10 -2.65
CA PRO A 122 18.14 -2.68 -2.78
C PRO A 122 18.93 -1.87 -1.74
N GLN A 123 19.30 -0.62 -2.08
CA GLN A 123 19.94 0.28 -1.12
C GLN A 123 19.04 0.56 0.08
N ILE A 124 19.61 0.38 1.27
CA ILE A 124 18.95 0.56 2.56
C ILE A 124 18.85 2.05 2.89
N THR A 125 17.66 2.46 3.35
CA THR A 125 17.42 3.80 3.89
C THR A 125 18.06 3.92 5.27
N LYS A 126 18.91 4.94 5.48
CA LYS A 126 19.59 5.22 6.75
C LYS A 126 19.12 6.52 7.40
N ASP A 127 18.85 7.52 6.58
CA ASP A 127 18.46 8.87 7.00
C ASP A 127 17.08 9.25 6.47
N TRP A 128 16.44 10.25 7.10
CA TRP A 128 15.19 10.84 6.63
C TRP A 128 15.28 11.32 5.17
N ASN A 129 16.41 11.91 4.76
CA ASN A 129 16.64 12.34 3.38
C ASN A 129 16.57 11.16 2.40
N SER A 130 17.18 10.03 2.75
CA SER A 130 17.13 8.82 1.92
C SER A 130 15.73 8.20 1.87
N LEU A 131 14.91 8.38 2.92
CA LEU A 131 13.52 7.90 2.93
C LEU A 131 12.70 8.68 1.90
N PHE A 132 12.76 10.01 1.94
CA PHE A 132 11.97 10.85 1.03
C PHE A 132 12.49 10.83 -0.41
N ASN A 133 13.81 10.84 -0.61
CA ASN A 133 14.39 10.86 -1.96
C ASN A 133 14.33 9.50 -2.68
N ASP A 134 14.35 8.38 -1.96
CA ASP A 134 14.35 7.06 -2.60
C ASP A 134 13.02 6.33 -2.40
N ALA A 135 12.60 6.11 -1.16
CA ALA A 135 11.44 5.27 -0.86
C ALA A 135 10.12 5.96 -1.27
N CYS A 136 9.96 7.25 -0.97
CA CYS A 136 8.77 7.99 -1.37
C CYS A 136 8.69 8.17 -2.90
N ASN A 137 9.81 8.36 -3.59
CA ASN A 137 9.82 8.41 -5.06
C ASN A 137 9.34 7.10 -5.71
N ILE A 138 9.74 5.95 -5.17
CA ILE A 138 9.22 4.65 -5.61
C ILE A 138 7.72 4.53 -5.26
N ALA A 139 7.28 5.05 -4.11
CA ALA A 139 5.87 5.07 -3.74
C ALA A 139 5.02 5.96 -4.68
N PHE A 140 5.54 7.10 -5.12
CA PHE A 140 4.89 7.95 -6.13
C PHE A 140 4.76 7.24 -7.48
N GLN A 141 5.79 6.50 -7.89
CA GLN A 141 5.74 5.71 -9.13
C GLN A 141 4.65 4.62 -9.08
N LEU A 142 4.46 4.00 -7.91
CA LEU A 142 3.45 2.97 -7.70
C LEU A 142 2.02 3.56 -7.60
N GLY A 143 1.89 4.76 -7.03
CA GLY A 143 0.61 5.43 -6.87
C GLY A 143 -0.36 4.67 -5.96
N PRO A 144 -1.65 4.55 -6.33
CA PRO A 144 -2.67 3.95 -5.47
C PRO A 144 -2.45 2.45 -5.19
N TYR A 145 -1.59 1.79 -5.98
CA TYR A 145 -1.36 0.35 -5.90
C TYR A 145 -0.45 -0.09 -4.75
N ILE A 146 0.03 0.83 -3.92
CA ILE A 146 0.74 0.49 -2.67
C ILE A 146 -0.15 -0.37 -1.75
N GLY A 147 -1.48 -0.22 -1.86
CA GLY A 147 -2.46 -1.08 -1.19
C GLY A 147 -2.35 -2.57 -1.54
N ALA A 148 -1.65 -2.95 -2.61
CA ALA A 148 -1.44 -4.37 -2.95
C ALA A 148 -0.80 -5.15 -1.79
N ARG A 149 0.08 -4.50 -1.01
CA ARG A 149 0.63 -4.97 0.27
C ARG A 149 0.47 -3.87 1.35
N HIS A 150 -0.72 -3.81 1.95
CA HIS A 150 -1.07 -2.83 2.99
C HIS A 150 -0.08 -2.75 4.16
N GLU A 151 0.59 -3.86 4.49
CA GLU A 151 1.61 -3.93 5.54
C GLU A 151 2.75 -2.92 5.36
N VAL A 152 3.24 -2.75 4.13
CA VAL A 152 4.33 -1.81 3.83
C VAL A 152 3.82 -0.38 3.91
N SER A 153 2.62 -0.14 3.40
CA SER A 153 1.96 1.16 3.46
C SER A 153 1.74 1.62 4.91
N ILE A 154 1.34 0.71 5.81
CA ILE A 154 1.19 1.01 7.24
C ILE A 154 2.53 1.40 7.87
N LYS A 155 3.61 0.65 7.58
CA LYS A 155 4.96 1.00 8.07
C LYS A 155 5.42 2.37 7.57
N LEU A 156 5.16 2.66 6.29
CA LEU A 156 5.45 3.97 5.72
C LEU A 156 4.68 5.07 6.44
N ILE A 157 3.37 4.92 6.60
CA ILE A 157 2.51 5.88 7.34
C ILE A 157 3.03 6.11 8.76
N ARG A 158 3.41 5.03 9.48
CA ARG A 158 3.99 5.15 10.82
C ARG A 158 5.29 5.94 10.84
N LEU A 159 6.19 5.70 9.89
CA LEU A 159 7.42 6.48 9.74
C LEU A 159 7.13 7.97 9.52
N LEU A 160 6.12 8.28 8.69
CA LEU A 160 5.72 9.67 8.45
C LEU A 160 5.15 10.32 9.71
N ASN A 161 4.34 9.60 10.50
CA ASN A 161 3.88 10.08 11.81
C ASN A 161 5.06 10.36 12.76
N LEU A 162 6.07 9.49 12.81
CA LEU A 162 7.27 9.73 13.62
C LEU A 162 8.03 10.98 13.15
N PHE A 163 8.12 11.23 11.85
CA PHE A 163 8.77 12.44 11.31
C PHE A 163 8.12 13.74 11.80
N TYR A 164 6.79 13.75 11.97
CA TYR A 164 6.11 14.91 12.53
C TYR A 164 6.46 15.16 14.00
N ASP A 165 6.69 14.10 14.78
CA ASP A 165 7.06 14.17 16.19
C ASP A 165 8.54 14.52 16.39
N ASP A 166 9.40 14.16 15.42
CA ASP A 166 10.85 14.41 15.45
C ASP A 166 11.16 15.88 15.06
N VAL A 167 11.09 16.77 16.05
CA VAL A 167 11.27 18.24 15.88
C VAL A 167 12.74 18.62 15.65
N GLU A 168 13.69 17.79 16.09
CA GLU A 168 15.12 18.12 16.14
C GLU A 168 15.92 17.62 14.93
N ALA A 169 15.31 16.82 14.05
CA ALA A 169 16.08 16.05 13.08
C ALA A 169 16.75 16.88 11.97
N GLN A 170 16.22 18.06 11.58
CA GLN A 170 16.61 18.72 10.31
C GLN A 170 16.44 20.25 10.30
N SER A 171 17.12 20.88 9.33
CA SER A 171 17.00 22.33 9.07
C SER A 171 15.56 22.71 8.69
N LEU A 172 15.12 23.92 9.07
CA LEU A 172 13.73 24.36 8.88
C LEU A 172 13.25 24.26 7.42
N ALA A 173 14.12 24.60 6.45
CA ALA A 173 13.77 24.59 5.03
C ALA A 173 13.62 23.17 4.45
N GLU A 174 14.51 22.24 4.84
CA GLU A 174 14.39 20.84 4.42
C GLU A 174 13.14 20.19 5.00
N ARG A 175 12.81 20.54 6.25
CA ARG A 175 11.59 20.07 6.90
C ARG A 175 10.33 20.49 6.15
N GLU A 176 10.23 21.75 5.73
CA GLU A 176 9.09 22.22 4.93
C GLU A 176 8.96 21.46 3.61
N ASN A 177 10.08 21.19 2.94
CA ASN A 177 10.08 20.39 1.70
C ASN A 177 9.56 18.96 1.95
N PHE A 178 9.99 18.30 3.03
CA PHE A 178 9.50 16.97 3.36
C PHE A 178 8.02 16.97 3.77
N LEU A 179 7.55 17.99 4.48
CA LEU A 179 6.13 18.14 4.80
C LEU A 179 5.28 18.29 3.52
N ASN A 180 5.76 19.05 2.53
CA ASN A 180 5.09 19.15 1.23
C ASN A 180 5.05 17.80 0.51
N ILE A 181 6.15 17.05 0.53
CA ILE A 181 6.21 15.69 -0.03
C ILE A 181 5.21 14.76 0.68
N ILE A 182 5.05 14.86 2.00
CA ILE A 182 4.06 14.06 2.75
C ILE A 182 2.63 14.40 2.32
N VAL A 183 2.32 15.68 2.14
CA VAL A 183 1.00 16.11 1.64
C VAL A 183 0.73 15.54 0.25
N ASP A 184 1.72 15.62 -0.65
CA ASP A 184 1.60 15.07 -1.99
C ASP A 184 1.48 13.53 -1.99
N LEU A 185 2.17 12.85 -1.07
CA LEU A 185 2.08 11.41 -0.90
C LEU A 185 0.70 10.99 -0.36
N CYS A 186 0.16 11.75 0.60
CA CYS A 186 -1.20 11.56 1.08
C CYS A 186 -2.22 11.71 -0.05
N ASP A 187 -2.07 12.75 -0.88
CA ASP A 187 -2.97 13.04 -1.98
C ASP A 187 -2.94 11.99 -3.09
N SER A 188 -1.75 11.66 -3.59
CA SER A 188 -1.59 10.84 -4.81
C SER A 188 -1.51 9.34 -4.57
N VAL A 189 -1.06 8.92 -3.38
CA VAL A 189 -0.76 7.51 -3.08
C VAL A 189 -1.69 6.98 -1.99
N LEU A 190 -1.63 7.55 -0.77
CA LEU A 190 -2.18 6.89 0.42
C LEU A 190 -3.71 6.93 0.50
N VAL A 191 -4.33 8.09 0.22
CA VAL A 191 -5.80 8.22 0.22
C VAL A 191 -6.43 7.42 -0.92
N PRO A 192 -5.93 7.52 -2.18
CA PRO A 192 -6.38 6.64 -3.25
C PRO A 192 -6.21 5.14 -2.94
N ALA A 193 -5.10 4.74 -2.33
CA ALA A 193 -4.86 3.35 -1.94
C ALA A 193 -5.89 2.83 -0.92
N ALA A 194 -6.38 3.68 -0.01
CA ALA A 194 -7.44 3.34 0.94
C ALA A 194 -8.71 2.84 0.23
N SER A 195 -9.00 3.39 -0.95
CA SER A 195 -10.18 3.07 -1.75
C SER A 195 -10.05 1.78 -2.56
N LEU A 196 -8.82 1.33 -2.84
CA LEU A 196 -8.56 0.05 -3.52
C LEU A 196 -8.49 -1.14 -2.56
N LEU A 197 -8.28 -0.88 -1.27
CA LEU A 197 -8.19 -1.91 -0.24
C LEU A 197 -9.58 -2.45 0.13
N ASP A 198 -9.67 -3.78 0.25
CA ASP A 198 -10.85 -4.42 0.82
C ASP A 198 -10.89 -4.16 2.34
N SER A 199 -11.62 -3.11 2.75
CA SER A 199 -11.97 -2.75 4.15
C SER A 199 -10.89 -3.04 5.21
N ASN A 200 -9.72 -2.41 5.10
CA ASN A 200 -8.67 -2.52 6.12
C ASN A 200 -8.75 -1.38 7.15
N PHE A 201 -9.31 -1.68 8.32
CA PHE A 201 -9.46 -0.71 9.41
C PHE A 201 -8.12 -0.13 9.88
N VAL A 202 -7.10 -0.98 10.07
CA VAL A 202 -5.80 -0.56 10.59
C VAL A 202 -5.13 0.45 9.67
N TYR A 203 -5.22 0.22 8.35
CA TYR A 203 -4.69 1.16 7.37
C TYR A 203 -5.38 2.52 7.46
N CYS A 204 -6.71 2.55 7.55
CA CYS A 204 -7.48 3.78 7.64
C CYS A 204 -7.24 4.54 8.94
N GLU A 205 -7.08 3.84 10.06
CA GLU A 205 -6.76 4.47 11.36
C GLU A 205 -5.41 5.18 11.31
N GLU A 206 -4.37 4.50 10.84
CA GLU A 206 -3.01 5.05 10.74
C GLU A 206 -2.98 6.22 9.73
N LEU A 207 -3.70 6.09 8.60
CA LEU A 207 -3.86 7.17 7.63
C LEU A 207 -4.55 8.39 8.25
N TRP A 208 -5.59 8.17 9.05
CA TRP A 208 -6.31 9.23 9.74
C TRP A 208 -5.41 9.96 10.74
N GLN A 209 -4.48 9.27 11.41
CA GLN A 209 -3.53 9.91 12.32
C GLN A 209 -2.64 10.94 11.58
N ILE A 210 -2.18 10.64 10.36
CA ILE A 210 -1.43 11.61 9.54
C ILE A 210 -2.35 12.75 9.10
N LEU A 211 -3.51 12.44 8.53
CA LEU A 211 -4.45 13.46 8.04
C LEU A 211 -4.90 14.40 9.18
N GLY A 212 -5.03 13.87 10.39
CA GLY A 212 -5.33 14.61 11.61
C GLY A 212 -4.34 15.74 11.90
N ARG A 213 -3.05 15.53 11.58
CA ARG A 213 -1.95 16.49 11.76
C ARG A 213 -1.90 17.57 10.68
N LEU A 214 -2.54 17.35 9.54
CA LEU A 214 -2.61 18.34 8.45
C LEU A 214 -3.63 19.45 8.74
N PRO A 215 -3.40 20.68 8.27
CA PRO A 215 -4.36 21.77 8.39
C PRO A 215 -5.65 21.44 7.63
N TYR A 216 -6.76 22.01 8.10
CA TYR A 216 -8.10 21.72 7.58
C TYR A 216 -8.22 21.93 6.06
N GLN A 217 -7.63 23.00 5.54
CA GLN A 217 -7.66 23.34 4.11
C GLN A 217 -7.03 22.24 3.25
N GLU A 218 -5.89 21.70 3.69
CA GLU A 218 -5.16 20.65 2.98
C GLU A 218 -5.93 19.33 2.94
N ARG A 219 -6.57 18.94 4.05
CA ARG A 219 -7.41 17.74 4.08
C ARG A 219 -8.54 17.80 3.06
N TYR A 220 -9.27 18.92 3.00
CA TYR A 220 -10.38 19.07 2.06
C TYR A 220 -9.90 19.17 0.62
N ARG A 221 -8.73 19.76 0.39
CA ARG A 221 -8.07 19.75 -0.92
C ARG A 221 -7.81 18.31 -1.38
N ILE A 222 -7.24 17.48 -0.51
CA ILE A 222 -6.97 16.06 -0.79
C ILE A 222 -8.28 15.30 -1.08
N TYR A 223 -9.31 15.44 -0.24
CA TYR A 223 -10.59 14.75 -0.46
C TYR A 223 -11.27 15.17 -1.76
N HIS A 224 -11.18 16.46 -2.11
CA HIS A 224 -11.72 16.95 -3.37
C HIS A 224 -10.96 16.35 -4.56
N ARG A 225 -9.62 16.39 -4.57
CA ARG A 225 -8.77 15.84 -5.64
C ARG A 225 -8.91 14.34 -5.79
N TRP A 226 -9.05 13.61 -4.69
CA TRP A 226 -9.36 12.19 -4.70
C TRP A 226 -10.64 11.87 -5.48
N ARG A 227 -11.72 12.61 -5.21
CA ARG A 227 -13.01 12.43 -5.88
C ARG A 227 -12.98 12.78 -7.37
N THR A 228 -12.24 13.82 -7.75
CA THR A 228 -12.27 14.37 -9.12
C THR A 228 -11.13 13.84 -9.99
N ILE A 229 -9.89 14.03 -9.59
CA ILE A 229 -8.69 13.77 -10.39
C ILE A 229 -8.29 12.29 -10.31
N HIS A 230 -8.09 11.77 -9.10
CA HIS A 230 -7.50 10.44 -8.92
C HIS A 230 -8.45 9.33 -9.37
N THR A 231 -9.75 9.52 -9.19
CA THR A 231 -10.79 8.59 -9.68
C THR A 231 -10.84 8.51 -11.22
N GLN A 232 -10.50 9.61 -11.93
CA GLN A 232 -10.43 9.62 -13.40
C GLN A 232 -9.14 8.99 -13.93
N ARG A 233 -8.02 9.16 -13.22
CA ARG A 233 -6.71 8.60 -13.61
C ARG A 233 -6.63 7.09 -13.44
N CYS A 234 -7.22 6.55 -12.38
CA CYS A 234 -7.19 5.12 -12.08
C CYS A 234 -8.57 4.50 -12.31
N TRP A 235 -8.71 3.73 -13.39
CA TRP A 235 -9.96 3.06 -13.76
C TRP A 235 -10.46 2.09 -12.68
N GLU A 236 -9.56 1.44 -11.95
CA GLU A 236 -9.94 0.56 -10.83
C GLU A 236 -10.64 1.28 -9.69
N LEU A 237 -10.28 2.55 -9.41
CA LEU A 237 -10.97 3.35 -8.41
C LEU A 237 -12.41 3.61 -8.83
N SER A 238 -12.64 3.88 -10.12
CA SER A 238 -13.99 4.05 -10.67
C SER A 238 -14.80 2.75 -10.58
N LEU A 239 -14.17 1.60 -10.80
CA LEU A 239 -14.82 0.29 -10.65
C LEU A 239 -15.17 -0.01 -9.18
N GLN A 240 -14.23 0.18 -8.26
CA GLN A 240 -14.47 -0.05 -6.82
C GLN A 240 -15.55 0.89 -6.30
N ARG A 241 -15.53 2.15 -6.73
CA ARG A 241 -16.60 3.09 -6.45
C ARG A 241 -17.95 2.52 -6.87
N GLY A 242 -18.08 2.04 -8.12
CA GLY A 242 -19.31 1.44 -8.64
C GLY A 242 -19.86 0.32 -7.76
N LYS A 243 -19.01 -0.58 -7.27
CA LYS A 243 -19.41 -1.71 -6.41
C LYS A 243 -19.97 -1.30 -5.05
N VAL A 244 -19.61 -0.13 -4.54
CA VAL A 244 -20.06 0.35 -3.22
C VAL A 244 -21.46 0.97 -3.29
N TRP A 245 -21.91 1.40 -4.47
CA TRP A 245 -23.24 1.99 -4.67
C TRP A 245 -24.33 0.97 -5.01
N GLU A 246 -23.98 -0.30 -5.19
CA GLU A 246 -24.91 -1.43 -5.35
C GLU A 246 -25.12 -2.15 -4.01
#